data_AF-N0GV61-F1
#
_entry.id   AF-N0GV61-F1
#
_cell.length_a   1.000
_cell.length_b   1.000
_cell.length_c   1.000
_cell.angle_alpha   90.00
_cell.angle_beta   90.00
_cell.angle_gamma   90.00
#
_symmetry.space_group_name_H-M   'P 1'
#
loop_
_entity.id
_entity.type
_entity.pdbx_description
1 polymer ?
#
loop_
_entity_poly.entity_id
_entity_poly.type
_entity_poly.pdbx_seq_one_letter_code
_entity_poly.pdbx_strand_id
1 'polypeptide(L)'
;VVVDFTASWCGPCRTIAPFVDECAKKYPNVLFLKVDVDEREEIAEQWGIQAMPSFIFLIDGQEVQRIIGTDKTTITTAILKHSTTTTAAPEGTDSATTSAAPEGTDSA
;
A
#
# COMPACT_ATOMS: atom_id res chain seq x y z
N VAL A 1 6.40 -5.82 0.96
CA VAL A 1 6.05 -4.47 1.47
C VAL A 1 4.73 -4.57 2.24
N VAL A 2 4.56 -3.83 3.32
CA VAL A 2 3.29 -3.71 4.07
C VAL A 2 2.88 -2.24 4.05
N VAL A 3 1.67 -1.93 3.61
CA VAL A 3 1.13 -0.57 3.59
C VAL A 3 0.04 -0.46 4.65
N ASP A 4 0.22 0.42 5.63
CA ASP A 4 -0.73 0.81 6.66
C ASP A 4 -1.51 2.05 6.20
N PHE A 5 -2.75 1.85 5.78
CA PHE A 5 -3.68 2.93 5.48
C PHE A 5 -4.38 3.39 6.75
N THR A 6 -4.21 4.67 7.06
CA THR A 6 -4.50 5.27 8.35
C THR A 6 -5.21 6.61 8.20
N ALA A 7 -5.65 7.20 9.31
CA ALA A 7 -6.16 8.56 9.33
C ALA A 7 -5.88 9.20 10.70
N SER A 8 -5.59 10.50 10.71
CA SER A 8 -5.35 11.26 11.94
C SER A 8 -6.51 11.16 12.96
N TRP A 9 -7.74 11.16 12.46
CA TRP A 9 -8.98 11.08 13.25
C TRP A 9 -9.32 9.65 13.72
N CYS A 10 -8.73 8.63 13.12
CA CYS A 10 -9.01 7.23 13.43
C CYS A 10 -8.41 6.78 14.78
N GLY A 11 -9.27 6.58 15.78
CA GLY A 11 -8.89 6.09 17.10
C GLY A 11 -8.14 4.75 17.09
N PRO A 12 -8.69 3.68 16.47
CA PRO A 12 -8.03 2.38 16.37
C PRO A 12 -6.65 2.45 15.69
N CYS A 13 -6.49 3.34 14.71
CA CYS A 13 -5.23 3.56 14.02
C CYS A 13 -4.13 4.06 14.98
N ARG A 14 -4.46 5.03 15.84
CA ARG A 14 -3.53 5.52 16.87
C ARG A 14 -3.15 4.42 17.87
N THR A 15 -4.07 3.52 18.19
CA THR A 15 -3.82 2.41 19.11
C THR A 15 -2.88 1.35 18.52
N ILE A 16 -2.99 1.03 17.23
CA ILE A 16 -2.18 -0.01 16.60
C ILE A 16 -0.80 0.51 16.15
N ALA A 17 -0.65 1.81 15.89
CA ALA A 17 0.58 2.41 15.36
C ALA A 17 1.87 1.98 16.08
N PRO A 18 1.96 2.02 17.44
CA PRO A 18 3.18 1.60 18.13
C PRO A 18 3.57 0.14 17.88
N PHE A 19 2.58 -0.74 17.70
CA PHE A 19 2.82 -2.15 17.37
C PHE A 19 3.33 -2.30 15.92
N VAL A 20 2.83 -1.49 14.98
CA VAL A 20 3.34 -1.48 13.60
C VAL A 20 4.79 -0.97 13.57
N ASP A 21 5.11 0.07 14.34
CA ASP A 21 6.48 0.59 14.49
C ASP A 21 7.44 -0.46 15.09
N GLU A 22 6.98 -1.26 16.05
CA GLU A 22 7.73 -2.39 16.59
C GLU A 22 7.94 -3.50 15.55
N CYS A 23 6.92 -3.81 14.74
CA CYS A 23 7.04 -4.76 13.64
C CYS A 23 8.08 -4.29 12.61
N ALA A 24 8.07 -3.02 12.24
CA ALA A 24 9.06 -2.46 11.31
C ALA A 24 10.49 -2.62 11.81
N LYS A 25 10.72 -2.49 13.12
CA LYS A 25 12.04 -2.74 13.74
C LYS A 25 12.39 -4.22 13.78
N LYS A 26 11.41 -5.08 14.03
CA LYS A 26 11.60 -6.54 14.17
C LYS A 26 11.82 -7.25 12.83
N TYR A 27 11.26 -6.74 11.75
CA TYR A 27 11.29 -7.33 10.41
C TYR A 27 11.99 -6.40 9.41
N PRO A 28 13.31 -6.20 9.52
CA PRO A 28 14.05 -5.22 8.70
C PRO A 28 14.07 -5.56 7.20
N ASN A 29 13.76 -6.80 6.83
CA ASN A 29 13.60 -7.24 5.44
C ASN A 29 12.22 -6.91 4.85
N VAL A 30 11.31 -6.32 5.63
CA VAL A 30 9.98 -5.92 5.19
C VAL A 30 9.91 -4.39 5.22
N LEU A 31 9.64 -3.78 4.06
CA LEU A 31 9.36 -2.34 3.99
C LEU A 31 7.94 -2.06 4.49
N PHE A 32 7.81 -1.22 5.52
CA PHE A 32 6.54 -0.71 6.02
C PHE A 32 6.33 0.71 5.52
N LEU A 33 5.18 0.96 4.90
CA LEU A 33 4.74 2.26 4.41
C LEU A 33 3.49 2.67 5.17
N LYS A 34 3.36 3.95 5.47
CA LYS A 34 2.17 4.52 6.10
C LYS A 34 1.56 5.53 5.13
N VAL A 35 0.26 5.41 4.89
CA VAL A 35 -0.49 6.30 4.00
C VAL A 35 -1.66 6.87 4.78
N ASP A 36 -1.65 8.19 5.01
CA ASP A 36 -2.83 8.89 5.52
C ASP A 36 -3.81 9.09 4.37
N VAL A 37 -5.04 8.60 4.54
CA VAL A 37 -6.07 8.63 3.48
C VAL A 37 -6.57 10.03 3.18
N ASP A 38 -6.49 10.97 4.14
CA ASP A 38 -6.88 12.36 3.92
C ASP A 38 -5.78 13.13 3.17
N GLU A 39 -4.51 12.76 3.38
CA GLU A 39 -3.38 13.40 2.69
C GLU A 39 -3.15 12.82 1.29
N ARG A 40 -3.62 11.60 1.02
CA ARG A 40 -3.39 10.85 -0.23
C ARG A 40 -4.67 10.15 -0.67
N GLU A 41 -5.72 10.93 -0.86
CA GLU A 41 -7.06 10.46 -1.26
C GLU A 41 -7.01 9.62 -2.55
N GLU A 42 -6.34 10.09 -3.60
CA GLU A 42 -6.22 9.37 -4.88
C GLU A 42 -5.62 7.96 -4.72
N ILE A 43 -4.63 7.81 -3.84
CA ILE A 43 -4.01 6.51 -3.55
C ILE A 43 -5.00 5.64 -2.75
N ALA A 44 -5.67 6.20 -1.75
CA ALA A 44 -6.66 5.47 -0.97
C ALA A 44 -7.82 4.96 -1.85
N GLU A 45 -8.28 5.77 -2.80
CA GLU A 45 -9.31 5.41 -3.78
C GLU A 45 -8.82 4.33 -4.75
N GLN A 46 -7.62 4.49 -5.33
CA GLN A 46 -7.03 3.51 -6.25
C GLN A 46 -6.90 2.12 -5.61
N TRP A 47 -6.56 2.07 -4.32
CA TRP A 47 -6.42 0.83 -3.55
C TRP A 47 -7.73 0.38 -2.87
N GLY A 48 -8.84 1.06 -3.12
CA GLY A 48 -10.17 0.69 -2.62
C GLY A 48 -10.26 0.65 -1.10
N ILE A 49 -9.64 1.61 -0.41
CA ILE A 49 -9.67 1.69 1.06
C ILE A 49 -11.04 2.18 1.52
N GLN A 50 -11.73 1.37 2.33
CA GLN A 50 -13.07 1.67 2.83
C GLN A 50 -13.13 1.78 4.37
N ALA A 51 -12.07 1.39 5.05
CA ALA A 51 -12.00 1.41 6.51
C ALA A 51 -10.54 1.52 6.96
N MET A 52 -10.33 2.22 8.08
CA MET A 52 -9.01 2.35 8.69
C MET A 52 -9.00 1.75 10.11
N PRO A 53 -7.90 1.11 10.52
CA PRO A 53 -6.72 0.83 9.69
C PRO A 53 -6.98 -0.31 8.68
N SER A 54 -6.36 -0.21 7.51
CA SER A 54 -6.28 -1.29 6.53
C SER A 54 -4.82 -1.57 6.20
N PHE A 55 -4.42 -2.84 6.27
CA PHE A 55 -3.08 -3.29 5.95
C PHE A 55 -3.09 -4.07 4.64
N ILE A 56 -2.31 -3.60 3.67
CA ILE A 56 -2.12 -4.28 2.38
C ILE A 56 -0.70 -4.84 2.31
N PHE A 57 -0.60 -6.11 1.98
CA PHE A 57 0.65 -6.83 1.81
C PHE A 57 0.95 -6.95 0.32
N LEU A 58 2.10 -6.45 -0.08
CA LEU A 58 2.57 -6.45 -1.47
C LEU A 58 3.82 -7.31 -1.63
N ILE A 59 3.83 -8.13 -2.67
CA ILE A 59 5.01 -8.81 -3.21
C ILE A 59 5.10 -8.40 -4.68
N ASP A 60 6.26 -7.92 -5.11
CA ASP A 60 6.51 -7.44 -6.49
C ASP A 60 5.44 -6.44 -7.00
N GLY A 61 4.99 -5.56 -6.11
CA GLY A 61 3.97 -4.54 -6.40
C GLY A 61 2.52 -5.05 -6.45
N GLN A 62 2.29 -6.36 -6.31
CA GLN A 62 0.96 -6.96 -6.35
C GLN A 62 0.40 -7.24 -4.95
N GLU A 63 -0.89 -6.99 -4.76
CA GLU A 63 -1.61 -7.32 -3.52
C GLU A 63 -1.74 -8.83 -3.34
N VAL A 64 -1.11 -9.35 -2.28
CA VAL A 64 -1.19 -10.77 -1.92
C VAL A 64 -2.12 -11.02 -0.73
N GLN A 65 -2.37 -9.99 0.09
CA GLN A 65 -3.26 -10.09 1.24
C GLN A 65 -3.69 -8.70 1.73
N ARG A 66 -4.92 -8.62 2.25
CA ARG A 66 -5.48 -7.45 2.92
C ARG A 66 -6.04 -7.81 4.29
N ILE A 67 -5.85 -6.95 5.27
CA ILE A 67 -6.39 -7.07 6.62
C ILE A 67 -7.03 -5.74 6.99
N ILE A 68 -8.26 -5.77 7.50
CA ILE A 68 -8.96 -4.59 8.02
C ILE A 68 -9.04 -4.70 9.54
N GLY A 69 -8.74 -3.62 10.24
CA GLY A 69 -8.79 -3.54 11.71
C GLY A 69 -7.45 -3.84 12.38
N THR A 70 -7.49 -4.11 13.68
CA THR A 70 -6.30 -4.02 14.57
C THR A 70 -5.86 -5.35 15.18
N ASP A 71 -6.20 -6.49 14.57
CA ASP A 71 -5.79 -7.79 15.10
C ASP A 71 -4.28 -8.03 14.87
N LYS A 72 -3.51 -7.82 15.94
CA LYS A 72 -2.06 -8.02 15.98
C LYS A 72 -1.63 -9.42 15.58
N THR A 73 -2.42 -10.44 15.93
CA THR A 73 -2.06 -11.83 15.62
C THR A 73 -2.14 -12.05 14.11
N THR A 74 -3.26 -11.68 13.50
CA THR A 74 -3.44 -11.81 12.05
C THR A 74 -2.40 -11.00 11.26
N ILE A 75 -2.09 -9.78 11.71
CA ILE A 75 -1.03 -8.95 11.09
C ILE A 75 0.34 -9.65 11.19
N THR A 76 0.72 -10.12 12.37
CA THR A 76 2.01 -10.79 12.57
C THR A 76 2.12 -12.07 11.74
N THR A 77 1.07 -12.88 11.71
CA THR A 77 1.03 -14.11 10.91
C THR A 77 1.16 -13.79 9.41
N ALA A 78 0.50 -12.75 8.92
CA ALA A 78 0.64 -12.33 7.52
C ALA A 78 2.05 -11.83 7.20
N ILE A 79 2.69 -11.08 8.10
CA ILE A 79 4.10 -10.68 7.95
C ILE A 79 4.97 -11.91 7.81
N LEU A 80 4.87 -12.87 8.74
CA LEU A 80 5.69 -14.09 8.72
C LEU A 80 5.44 -14.94 7.47
N LYS A 81 4.19 -15.02 7.01
CA LYS A 81 3.80 -15.78 5.81
C LYS A 81 4.43 -15.21 4.54
N HIS A 82 4.53 -13.88 4.43
CA HIS A 82 4.92 -13.19 3.20
C HIS A 82 6.31 -12.56 3.24
N SER A 83 7.05 -12.69 4.35
CA SER A 83 8.39 -12.09 4.51
C SER A 83 9.53 -12.94 3.91
N THR A 84 9.25 -14.05 3.24
CA THR A 84 10.30 -14.88 2.63
C THR A 84 10.89 -14.18 1.42
N THR A 85 12.16 -13.83 1.52
CA THR A 85 12.95 -13.04 0.56
C THR A 85 12.74 -13.50 -0.89
N THR A 86 12.09 -12.67 -1.69
CA THR A 86 12.24 -12.70 -3.14
C THR A 86 13.34 -11.70 -3.49
N THR A 87 14.55 -12.21 -3.71
CA THR A 87 15.63 -11.45 -4.34
C THR A 87 15.31 -11.38 -5.83
N ALA A 88 14.66 -10.31 -6.27
CA ALA A 88 14.59 -9.95 -7.67
C ALA A 88 14.82 -8.43 -7.81
N ALA A 89 16.00 -8.09 -8.33
CA ALA A 89 16.36 -6.76 -8.84
C ALA A 89 15.73 -6.55 -10.24
N PRO A 90 15.74 -5.32 -10.79
CA PRO A 90 14.62 -4.73 -11.52
C PRO A 90 14.61 -5.05 -13.02
N GLU A 91 13.42 -5.28 -13.56
CA GLU A 91 13.15 -5.01 -14.98
C GLU A 91 12.40 -3.68 -15.05
N GLY A 92 13.11 -2.65 -15.50
CA GLY A 92 12.47 -1.45 -16.01
C GLY A 92 11.78 -1.77 -17.33
N THR A 93 10.70 -1.06 -17.60
CA THR A 93 10.45 -0.41 -18.89
C THR A 93 9.31 0.57 -18.70
N ASP A 94 9.60 1.82 -19.05
CA ASP A 94 8.67 2.92 -19.16
C ASP A 94 7.40 2.51 -19.93
N SER A 95 6.27 3.04 -19.49
CA SER A 95 5.16 3.35 -20.39
C SER A 95 4.56 4.69 -20.01
N ALA A 96 5.32 5.73 -20.32
CA ALA A 96 4.73 6.93 -20.88
C ALA A 96 4.15 6.56 -22.25
N THR A 97 2.82 6.45 -22.35
CA THR A 97 2.14 6.56 -23.65
C THR A 97 1.56 7.97 -23.74
N THR A 98 2.32 8.82 -24.44
CA THR A 98 1.83 10.02 -25.10
C THR A 98 0.67 9.66 -26.02
N SER A 99 -0.51 10.24 -25.77
CA SER A 99 -1.57 10.30 -26.79
C SER A 99 -1.49 11.67 -27.46
N ALA A 100 -0.87 11.69 -28.63
CA ALA A 100 -0.93 12.80 -29.57
C ALA A 100 -2.25 12.70 -30.38
N ALA A 101 -2.80 13.87 -30.70
CA ALA A 101 -4.00 14.11 -31.52
C ALA A 101 -3.98 13.39 -32.89
N PRO A 102 -5.12 13.42 -33.61
CA PRO A 102 -5.09 14.29 -34.79
C PRO A 102 -6.36 15.09 -35.07
N GLU A 103 -6.08 16.24 -35.68
CA GLU A 103 -6.71 16.83 -36.87
C GLU A 103 -8.15 17.35 -36.77
N GLY A 104 -8.22 18.68 -36.85
CA GLY A 104 -9.34 19.37 -37.45
C GLY A 104 -9.43 19.07 -38.95
N THR A 105 -10.66 19.06 -39.44
CA THR A 105 -10.97 19.34 -40.83
C THR A 105 -12.01 20.45 -40.83
N ASP A 106 -11.61 21.60 -41.34
CA ASP A 106 -12.44 22.74 -41.68
C ASP A 106 -13.32 22.37 -42.88
N SER A 107 -14.58 22.79 -42.88
CA SER A 107 -15.50 22.60 -44.00
C SER A 107 -16.33 23.86 -44.17
N ALA A 108 -15.94 24.60 -45.21
CA ALA A 108 -16.72 25.40 -46.16
C ALA A 108 -18.01 26.08 -45.70
#